data_AF-A0A366MVG7-F1
#
_entry.id   AF-A0A366MVG7-F1
#
_cell.length_a   1.000
_cell.length_b   1.000
_cell.length_c   1.000
_cell.angle_alpha   90.00
_cell.angle_beta   90.00
_cell.angle_gamma   90.00
#
_symmetry.space_group_name_H-M   'P 1'
#
loop_
_entity.id
_entity.type
_entity.pdbx_description
1 polymer ?
#
loop_
_entity_poly.entity_id
_entity_poly.type
_entity_poly.pdbx_seq_one_letter_code
_entity_poly.pdbx_strand_id
1 'polypeptide(L)'
;MSNLEIILVILVAMIATMLTRFLPFIIFRKQEKQSQILLIFEKAMPLAIMVILVFYTIKSVDFLEVPFGIAEILSIFITIFLHIRFNNVLLSIIGSTVFYMFLVQIVVPKIV
;
A
#
# COMPACT_ATOMS: atom_id res chain seq x y z
N MET A 1 28.99 -11.71 6.33
CA MET A 1 29.00 -10.32 5.83
C MET A 1 29.46 -9.43 6.96
N SER A 2 30.52 -8.66 6.74
CA SER A 2 31.04 -7.76 7.78
C SER A 2 30.09 -6.57 7.95
N ASN A 3 30.02 -5.99 9.16
CA ASN A 3 29.15 -4.83 9.43
C ASN A 3 29.44 -3.65 8.47
N LEU A 4 30.68 -3.53 7.98
CA LEU A 4 31.08 -2.53 7.00
C LEU A 4 30.46 -2.76 5.60
N GLU A 5 30.35 -4.02 5.16
CA GLU A 5 29.70 -4.36 3.89
C GLU A 5 28.21 -3.99 3.92
N ILE A 6 27.53 -4.29 5.03
CA ILE A 6 26.10 -3.98 5.20
C ILE A 6 25.87 -2.46 5.11
N ILE A 7 26.71 -1.67 5.78
CA ILE A 7 26.61 -0.19 5.74
C ILE A 7 26.83 0.33 4.32
N LEU A 8 27.86 -0.18 3.60
CA LEU A 8 28.13 0.22 2.22
C LEU A 8 26.96 -0.11 1.28
N VAL A 9 26.37 -1.30 1.42
CA VAL A 9 25.21 -1.72 0.61
C VAL A 9 24.01 -0.80 0.87
N ILE A 10 23.72 -0.48 2.13
CA ILE A 10 22.63 0.46 2.48
C ILE A 10 22.88 1.83 1.87
N LEU A 11 24.12 2.34 1.95
CA LEU A 11 24.49 3.66 1.44
C LEU A 11 24.34 3.74 -0.08
N VAL A 12 24.82 2.73 -0.81
CA VAL A 12 24.68 2.64 -2.27
C VAL A 12 23.21 2.50 -2.67
N ALA A 13 22.44 1.64 -1.98
CA ALA A 13 21.01 1.46 -2.24
C ALA A 13 20.21 2.75 -1.98
N MET A 14 20.53 3.48 -0.92
CA MET A 14 19.93 4.77 -0.59
C MET A 14 20.19 5.80 -1.70
N ILE A 15 21.45 5.95 -2.11
CA ILE A 15 21.83 6.90 -3.17
C ILE A 15 21.16 6.52 -4.49
N ALA A 16 21.16 5.24 -4.87
CA ALA A 16 20.52 4.76 -6.08
C ALA A 16 19.00 5.02 -6.08
N THR A 17 18.32 4.75 -4.95
CA THR A 17 16.87 4.98 -4.79
C THR A 17 16.52 6.47 -4.82
N MET A 18 17.32 7.30 -4.13
CA MET A 18 17.13 8.76 -4.20
C MET A 18 17.36 9.27 -5.61
N LEU A 19 18.45 8.87 -6.28
CA LEU A 19 18.74 9.29 -7.64
C LEU A 19 17.60 8.91 -8.59
N THR A 20 17.18 7.65 -8.61
CA THR A 20 16.07 7.19 -9.48
C THR A 20 14.74 7.88 -9.19
N ARG A 21 14.47 8.24 -7.93
CA ARG A 21 13.26 8.98 -7.57
C ARG A 21 13.34 10.46 -7.92
N PHE A 22 14.51 11.09 -7.79
CA PHE A 22 14.72 12.52 -8.08
C PHE A 22 15.07 12.83 -9.54
N LEU A 23 15.58 11.85 -10.29
CA LEU A 23 15.96 11.99 -11.70
C LEU A 23 14.82 12.54 -12.57
N PRO A 24 13.58 12.00 -12.48
CA PRO A 24 12.48 12.50 -13.28
C PRO A 24 12.19 13.96 -12.93
N PHE A 25 12.14 14.30 -11.64
CA PHE A 25 11.84 15.66 -11.20
C PHE A 25 12.91 16.69 -11.62
N ILE A 26 14.19 16.32 -11.67
CA ILE A 26 15.28 17.23 -12.07
C ILE A 26 15.29 17.44 -13.59
N ILE A 27 15.14 16.37 -14.38
CA ILE A 27 15.16 16.44 -15.85
C ILE A 27 13.95 17.23 -16.37
N PHE A 28 12.78 17.08 -15.74
CA PHE A 28 11.54 17.72 -16.19
C PHE A 28 11.27 19.10 -15.56
N ARG A 29 12.17 19.64 -14.70
CA ARG A 29 11.97 20.92 -14.00
C ARG A 29 11.95 22.17 -14.90
N LYS A 30 12.46 22.09 -16.14
CA LYS A 30 12.80 23.27 -16.96
C LYS A 30 11.89 23.52 -18.16
N GLN A 31 10.88 22.68 -18.40
CA GLN A 31 9.91 22.95 -19.47
C GLN A 31 8.74 23.71 -18.86
N GLU A 32 8.73 25.04 -19.02
CA GLU A 32 7.60 25.92 -18.69
C GLU A 32 6.29 25.55 -19.41
N LYS A 33 6.37 24.60 -20.34
CA LYS A 33 5.24 23.80 -20.83
C LYS A 33 5.38 22.37 -20.30
N GLN A 34 5.04 22.17 -19.04
CA GLN A 34 4.86 20.83 -18.50
C GLN A 34 3.77 20.17 -19.37
N SER A 35 4.17 19.21 -20.22
CA SER A 35 3.25 18.47 -21.07
C SER A 35 2.08 18.01 -20.20
N GLN A 36 0.85 18.42 -20.53
CA GLN A 36 -0.35 18.10 -19.75
C GLN A 36 -0.45 16.58 -19.47
N ILE A 37 0.12 15.77 -20.36
CA ILE A 37 0.24 14.32 -20.25
C ILE A 37 1.06 13.93 -19.00
N LEU A 38 2.24 14.52 -18.76
CA LEU A 38 3.06 14.19 -17.58
C LEU A 38 2.34 14.51 -16.26
N LEU A 39 1.64 15.63 -16.18
CA LEU A 39 0.84 16.00 -15.01
C LEU A 39 -0.34 15.04 -14.77
N ILE A 40 -0.94 14.53 -15.85
CA ILE A 40 -1.98 13.49 -15.76
C ILE A 40 -1.38 12.19 -15.24
N PHE A 41 -0.22 11.77 -15.75
CA PHE A 41 0.48 10.57 -15.26
C PHE A 41 0.89 10.72 -13.78
N GLU A 42 1.43 11.86 -13.38
CA GLU A 42 1.79 12.15 -11.98
C GLU A 42 0.58 12.12 -11.05
N LYS A 43 -0.58 12.65 -11.46
CA LYS A 43 -1.82 12.60 -10.68
C LYS A 43 -2.48 11.22 -10.69
N ALA A 44 -2.37 10.48 -11.79
CA ALA A 44 -2.97 9.15 -11.93
C ALA A 44 -2.12 8.03 -11.31
N MET A 45 -0.79 8.22 -11.20
CA MET A 45 0.13 7.23 -10.63
C MET A 45 -0.21 6.83 -9.19
N PRO A 46 -0.46 7.75 -8.25
CA PRO A 46 -0.87 7.39 -6.89
C PRO A 46 -2.14 6.55 -6.89
N LEU A 47 -3.13 6.91 -7.71
CA LEU A 47 -4.37 6.16 -7.84
C LEU A 47 -4.11 4.74 -8.38
N ALA A 48 -3.29 4.61 -9.43
CA ALA A 48 -2.94 3.32 -10.03
C ALA A 48 -2.22 2.40 -9.02
N ILE A 49 -1.27 2.94 -8.25
CA ILE A 49 -0.53 2.19 -7.23
C ILE A 49 -1.48 1.72 -6.12
N MET A 50 -2.41 2.57 -5.65
CA MET A 50 -3.39 2.18 -4.64
C MET A 50 -4.26 1.02 -5.10
N VAL A 51 -4.69 1.03 -6.37
CA VAL A 51 -5.46 -0.08 -6.96
C VAL A 51 -4.63 -1.37 -6.99
N ILE A 52 -3.38 -1.30 -7.48
CA ILE A 52 -2.49 -2.46 -7.55
C ILE A 52 -2.23 -3.05 -6.17
N LEU A 53 -2.01 -2.22 -5.15
CA LEU A 53 -1.79 -2.68 -3.77
C LEU A 53 -2.98 -3.47 -3.24
N VAL A 54 -4.21 -3.00 -3.44
CA VAL A 54 -5.43 -3.71 -3.00
C VAL A 54 -5.56 -5.07 -3.71
N PHE A 55 -5.35 -5.12 -5.03
CA PHE A 55 -5.39 -6.39 -5.75
C PHE A 55 -4.26 -7.34 -5.35
N TYR A 56 -3.07 -6.80 -5.07
CA TYR A 56 -1.93 -7.60 -4.61
C TYR A 56 -2.21 -8.21 -3.24
N THR A 57 -2.78 -7.45 -2.31
CA THR A 57 -3.15 -7.97 -0.99
C THR A 57 -4.19 -9.08 -1.06
N ILE A 58 -5.08 -9.08 -2.05
CA ILE A 58 -6.06 -10.17 -2.27
C ILE A 58 -5.38 -11.37 -2.94
N LYS A 59 -4.42 -11.14 -3.84
CA LYS A 59 -3.69 -12.20 -4.55
C LYS A 59 -2.81 -13.02 -3.60
N SER A 60 -2.22 -12.39 -2.58
CA SER A 60 -1.32 -13.04 -1.63
C SER A 60 -2.04 -13.86 -0.55
N VAL A 61 -3.37 -13.96 -0.62
CA VAL A 61 -4.18 -14.63 0.40
C VAL A 61 -4.46 -16.05 -0.03
N ASP A 62 -4.07 -16.99 0.83
CA ASP A 62 -4.45 -18.38 0.70
C ASP A 62 -5.89 -18.59 1.18
N PHE A 63 -6.84 -18.54 0.24
CA PHE A 63 -8.27 -18.79 0.47
C PHE A 63 -8.59 -20.21 0.98
N LEU A 64 -7.61 -21.11 0.99
CA LEU A 64 -7.78 -22.53 1.30
C LEU A 64 -7.47 -22.90 2.76
N GLU A 65 -6.85 -22.02 3.54
CA GLU A 65 -6.67 -22.23 4.99
C GLU A 65 -7.86 -21.64 5.76
N VAL A 66 -8.73 -22.52 6.27
CA VAL A 66 -9.70 -22.17 7.31
C VAL A 66 -8.88 -21.77 8.53
N PRO A 67 -8.72 -20.45 8.79
CA PRO A 67 -9.81 -19.52 9.07
C PRO A 67 -9.71 -18.12 8.40
N PHE A 68 -8.82 -17.91 7.42
CA PHE A 68 -8.44 -16.56 6.96
C PHE A 68 -9.37 -15.95 5.89
N GLY A 69 -9.96 -16.77 5.00
CA GLY A 69 -10.69 -16.24 3.83
C GLY A 69 -11.95 -15.42 4.14
N ILE A 70 -12.70 -15.75 5.20
CA ILE A 70 -13.94 -15.03 5.56
C ILE A 70 -13.65 -13.69 6.27
N ALA A 71 -12.64 -13.67 7.13
CA ALA A 71 -12.26 -12.48 7.89
C ALA A 71 -11.78 -11.34 6.97
N GLU A 72 -11.07 -11.68 5.91
CA GLU A 72 -10.57 -10.69 4.95
C GLU A 72 -11.65 -10.10 4.07
N ILE A 73 -12.57 -10.92 3.54
CA ILE A 73 -13.69 -10.43 2.73
C ILE A 73 -14.55 -9.46 3.55
N LEU A 74 -14.85 -9.80 4.80
CA LEU A 74 -15.59 -8.93 5.71
C LEU A 74 -14.83 -7.64 6.03
N SER A 75 -13.51 -7.71 6.17
CA SER A 75 -12.68 -6.53 6.47
C SER A 75 -12.51 -5.61 5.25
N ILE A 76 -12.47 -6.16 4.04
CA ILE A 76 -12.51 -5.35 2.81
C ILE A 76 -13.87 -4.63 2.72
N PHE A 77 -14.96 -5.35 3.00
CA PHE A 77 -16.30 -4.78 2.97
C PHE A 77 -16.47 -3.64 4.00
N ILE A 78 -15.97 -3.84 5.24
CA ILE A 78 -16.03 -2.78 6.26
C ILE A 78 -15.17 -1.58 5.86
N THR A 79 -14.00 -1.79 5.24
CA THR A 79 -13.13 -0.72 4.74
C THR A 79 -13.86 0.14 3.71
N ILE A 80 -14.53 -0.49 2.75
CA ILE A 80 -15.31 0.22 1.71
C ILE A 80 -16.43 1.03 2.37
N PHE A 81 -17.18 0.42 3.30
CA PHE A 81 -18.28 1.08 3.99
C PHE A 81 -17.81 2.29 4.81
N LEU A 82 -16.73 2.15 5.58
CA LEU A 82 -16.17 3.24 6.39
C LEU A 82 -15.59 4.35 5.51
N HIS A 83 -14.92 4.00 4.41
CA HIS A 83 -14.34 4.98 3.51
C HIS A 83 -15.40 5.87 2.86
N ILE A 84 -16.51 5.27 2.36
CA ILE A 84 -17.62 6.00 1.75
C ILE A 84 -18.32 6.89 2.78
N ARG A 85 -18.50 6.42 4.02
CA ARG A 85 -19.27 7.15 5.02
C ARG A 85 -18.52 8.34 5.62
N PHE A 86 -17.23 8.20 5.87
CA PHE A 86 -16.48 9.19 6.66
C PHE A 86 -15.57 10.11 5.84
N ASN A 87 -15.28 9.80 4.57
CA ASN A 87 -14.31 10.55 3.73
C ASN A 87 -12.94 10.81 4.41
N ASN A 88 -12.63 10.10 5.50
CA ASN A 88 -11.42 10.24 6.30
C ASN A 88 -10.61 8.96 6.21
N VAL A 89 -9.45 9.07 5.56
CA VAL A 89 -8.53 7.94 5.29
C VAL A 89 -8.05 7.30 6.60
N LEU A 90 -7.75 8.12 7.62
CA LEU A 90 -7.19 7.62 8.88
C LEU A 90 -8.20 6.74 9.63
N LEU A 91 -9.46 7.16 9.64
CA LEU A 91 -10.53 6.41 10.30
C LEU A 91 -10.83 5.10 9.56
N SER A 92 -10.79 5.11 8.23
CA SER A 92 -11.00 3.90 7.43
C SER A 92 -9.92 2.85 7.70
N ILE A 93 -8.63 3.25 7.73
CA ILE A 93 -7.50 2.34 8.00
C ILE A 93 -7.59 1.77 9.42
N ILE A 94 -7.73 2.63 10.44
CA ILE A 94 -7.74 2.18 11.83
C ILE A 94 -8.99 1.34 12.10
N GLY A 95 -10.16 1.79 11.63
CA GLY A 95 -11.43 1.10 11.85
C GLY A 95 -11.44 -0.29 11.23
N SER A 96 -10.98 -0.45 9.99
CA SER A 96 -10.92 -1.76 9.35
C SER A 96 -9.85 -2.67 9.96
N THR A 97 -8.71 -2.13 10.35
CA THR A 97 -7.65 -2.92 11.02
C THR A 97 -8.12 -3.45 12.38
N VAL A 98 -8.78 -2.63 13.19
CA VAL A 98 -9.33 -3.06 14.47
C VAL A 98 -10.40 -4.13 14.27
N PHE A 99 -11.26 -3.96 13.27
CA PHE A 99 -12.28 -4.95 12.93
C PHE A 99 -11.68 -6.28 12.46
N TYR A 100 -10.66 -6.23 11.59
CA TYR A 100 -9.90 -7.41 11.16
C TYR A 100 -9.26 -8.13 12.34
N MET A 101 -8.56 -7.39 13.22
CA MET A 101 -7.93 -7.95 14.42
C MET A 101 -8.95 -8.57 15.37
N PHE A 102 -10.13 -7.97 15.52
CA PHE A 102 -11.22 -8.54 16.31
C PHE A 102 -11.70 -9.88 15.74
N LEU A 103 -11.89 -9.96 14.42
CA LEU A 103 -12.28 -11.19 13.72
C LEU A 103 -11.22 -12.28 13.89
N VAL A 104 -9.95 -11.96 13.66
CA VAL A 104 -8.83 -12.91 13.77
C VAL A 104 -8.58 -13.35 15.22
N GLN A 105 -8.75 -12.50 16.22
CA GLN A 105 -8.43 -12.85 17.61
C GLN A 105 -9.59 -13.48 18.39
N ILE A 106 -10.84 -13.24 18.00
CA ILE A 106 -12.01 -13.69 18.81
C ILE A 106 -12.84 -14.75 18.09
N VAL A 107 -12.96 -14.66 16.76
CA VAL A 107 -13.80 -15.59 15.99
C VAL A 107 -13.01 -16.81 15.59
N VAL A 108 -11.79 -16.62 15.09
CA VAL A 108 -10.92 -17.70 14.61
C VAL A 108 -10.50 -18.70 15.70
N PRO A 109 -9.92 -18.30 16.85
CA PRO A 109 -9.52 -19.26 17.89
C PRO A 109 -10.69 -19.91 18.62
N LYS A 110 -11.93 -19.48 18.35
CA LYS A 110 -13.15 -20.07 18.92
C LYS A 110 -13.77 -21.15 18.03
N ILE A 111 -13.25 -21.31 16.81
CA ILE A 111 -13.74 -22.26 15.79
C ILE A 111 -12.83 -23.51 15.65
N VAL A 112 -11.61 -23.46 16.18
CA VAL A 112 -10.67 -24.60 16.30
C VAL A 112 -10.79 -25.24 17.67
#